data_AF-A0A1V4W076-F1
#
_entry.id   AF-A0A1V4W076-F1
#
_cell.length_a   1.000
_cell.length_b   1.000
_cell.length_c   1.000
_cell.angle_alpha   90.00
_cell.angle_beta   90.00
_cell.angle_gamma   90.00
#
_symmetry.space_group_name_H-M   'P 1'
#
loop_
_entity.id
_entity.type
_entity.pdbx_description
1 polymer ?
#
loop_
_entity_poly.entity_id
_entity_poly.type
_entity_poly.pdbx_seq_one_letter_code
_entity_poly.pdbx_strand_id
1 'polypeptide(L)' 'MAKVLRMSFKNEGGNTVSISLDAPRDNVTEAEVQTAMDLVITKNIFTSSGGNLVSKSDAKIIDTTVTDLYTPAV' A
#
# COMPACT_ATOMS: atom_id res chain seq x y z
N MET A 1 2.06 1.41 -18.14
CA MET A 1 3.00 1.11 -17.04
C MET A 1 2.32 1.53 -15.75
N ALA A 2 1.75 0.58 -14.99
CA ALA A 2 1.07 0.89 -13.73
C ALA A 2 1.96 0.44 -12.57
N LYS A 3 2.71 1.38 -12.00
CA LYS A 3 3.37 1.16 -10.70
C LYS A 3 2.32 1.29 -9.62
N VAL A 4 2.32 0.36 -8.67
CA VAL A 4 1.44 0.38 -7.51
C VAL A 4 2.30 0.16 -6.27
N LEU A 5 2.30 1.11 -5.36
CA LEU A 5 2.94 0.94 -4.06
C LEU A 5 1.96 0.24 -3.12
N ARG A 6 2.27 -1.01 -2.77
CA ARG A 6 1.47 -1.79 -1.82
C ARG A 6 2.16 -1.80 -0.46
N MET A 7 1.48 -1.21 0.51
CA MET A 7 1.92 -1.12 1.89
C MET A 7 1.02 -2.01 2.76
N SER A 8 1.61 -2.93 3.51
CA SER A 8 0.92 -3.84 4.42
C SER A 8 1.25 -3.48 5.85
N PHE A 9 0.22 -3.44 6.68
CA PHE A 9 0.26 -3.06 8.08
C PHE A 9 -0.43 -4.10 8.93
N LYS A 10 -0.05 -4.23 10.19
CA LYS A 10 -0.80 -4.99 11.20
C LYS A 10 -1.55 -4.05 12.12
N ASN A 11 -2.79 -4.41 12.42
CA ASN A 11 -3.60 -3.72 13.41
C ASN A 11 -3.55 -4.41 14.79
N GLU A 12 -4.07 -3.73 15.81
CA GLU A 12 -4.13 -4.22 17.20
C GLU A 12 -4.85 -5.58 17.29
N GLY A 13 -5.87 -5.80 16.47
CA GLY A 13 -6.61 -7.04 16.38
C GLY A 13 -5.87 -8.18 15.66
N GLY A 14 -4.60 -8.00 15.28
CA GLY A 14 -3.79 -9.01 14.61
C GLY A 14 -4.12 -9.22 13.13
N ASN A 15 -5.01 -8.42 12.55
CA ASN A 15 -5.33 -8.47 11.13
C ASN A 15 -4.32 -7.68 10.31
N THR A 16 -4.10 -8.12 9.07
CA THR A 16 -3.23 -7.45 8.11
C THR A 16 -4.05 -6.56 7.19
N VAL A 17 -3.72 -5.27 7.14
CA VAL A 17 -4.35 -4.26 6.29
C VAL A 17 -3.38 -3.94 5.16
N SER A 18 -3.80 -4.10 3.91
CA SER A 18 -2.98 -3.69 2.77
C SER A 18 -3.57 -2.47 2.09
N ILE A 19 -2.79 -1.41 1.98
CA ILE A 19 -3.09 -0.18 1.26
C ILE A 19 -2.32 -0.21 -0.06
N SER A 20 -3.02 -0.13 -1.17
CA SER A 20 -2.42 0.04 -2.50
C SER A 20 -2.56 1.50 -2.93
N LEU A 21 -1.46 2.10 -3.36
CA LEU A 21 -1.41 3.43 -3.93
C LEU A 21 -0.99 3.32 -5.40
N ASP A 22 -1.92 3.63 -6.30
CA ASP A 22 -1.67 3.69 -7.73
C ASP A 22 -0.81 4.92 -8.08
N ALA A 23 0.10 4.75 -9.04
CA ALA A 23 1.03 5.79 -9.49
C ALA A 23 1.87 6.40 -8.34
N PRO A 24 2.65 5.60 -7.59
CA PRO A 24 3.62 6.15 -6.66
C PRO A 24 4.65 6.98 -7.43
N ARG A 25 5.17 8.04 -6.79
CA ARG A 25 6.24 8.85 -7.36
C ARG A 25 7.45 7.95 -7.70
N ASP A 26 8.06 8.15 -8.87
CA ASP A 26 9.19 7.33 -9.34
C ASP A 26 10.43 7.39 -8.44
N ASN A 27 10.57 8.46 -7.65
CA ASN A 27 11.67 8.64 -6.70
C ASN A 27 11.30 8.23 -5.26
N VAL A 28 10.22 7.46 -5.08
CA VAL A 28 9.88 6.93 -3.75
C VAL A 28 11.03 6.06 -3.25
N THR A 29 11.63 6.50 -2.16
CA THR A 29 12.70 5.75 -1.47
C THR A 29 12.13 4.95 -0.31
N GLU A 30 12.86 3.91 0.10
CA GLU A 30 12.50 3.09 1.27
C GLU A 30 12.26 3.95 2.53
N ALA A 31 13.08 5.00 2.72
CA ALA A 31 12.95 5.92 3.85
C ALA A 31 11.65 6.73 3.81
N GLU A 32 11.23 7.19 2.63
CA GLU A 32 9.95 7.88 2.47
C GLU A 32 8.77 6.94 2.68
N VAL A 33 8.84 5.70 2.20
CA VAL A 33 7.81 4.69 2.45
C VAL A 33 7.72 4.41 3.95
N GLN A 34 8.84 4.22 4.64
CA GLN A 34 8.84 4.03 6.10
C GLN A 34 8.26 5.24 6.83
N THR A 35 8.61 6.47 6.41
CA THR A 35 8.08 7.70 7.00
C THR A 35 6.57 7.82 6.76
N ALA A 36 6.10 7.49 5.55
CA ALA A 36 4.68 7.46 5.22
C ALA A 36 3.94 6.39 6.05
N MET A 37 4.53 5.21 6.20
CA MET A 37 4.00 4.15 7.06
C MET A 37 3.90 4.57 8.52
N ASP A 38 4.93 5.24 9.06
CA ASP A 38 4.93 5.74 10.42
C ASP A 38 3.93 6.89 10.59
N LEU A 39 3.77 7.76 9.59
CA LEU A 39 2.73 8.78 9.56
C LEU A 39 1.33 8.15 9.54
N VAL A 40 1.11 7.10 8.77
CA VAL A 40 -0.15 6.36 8.69
C VAL A 40 -0.52 5.75 10.05
N ILE A 41 0.46 5.13 10.72
CA ILE A 41 0.32 4.59 12.08
C ILE A 41 0.06 5.71 13.10
N THR A 42 0.86 6.77 13.06
CA THR A 42 0.80 7.91 14.00
C THR A 42 -0.50 8.69 13.86
N LYS A 43 -0.92 8.95 12.61
CA LYS A 43 -2.18 9.64 12.32
C LYS A 43 -3.36 8.78 12.73
N ASN A 44 -3.21 7.46 12.71
CA ASN A 44 -4.24 6.50 13.08
C ASN A 44 -5.59 6.77 12.37
N ILE A 45 -5.50 7.35 11.17
CA ILE A 45 -6.63 7.81 10.36
C ILE A 45 -7.30 6.68 9.60
N PHE A 46 -6.66 5.51 9.54
CA PHE A 46 -7.18 4.33 8.88
C PHE A 46 -7.74 3.38 9.94
N THR A 47 -9.04 3.46 10.18
CA THR A 47 -9.76 2.51 11.02
C THR A 47 -9.91 1.19 10.26
N SER A 48 -9.24 0.14 10.72
CA SER A 48 -9.48 -1.22 10.24
C SER A 48 -10.51 -1.91 11.14
N SER A 49 -11.15 -2.97 10.63
CA SER A 49 -12.01 -3.87 11.41
C SER A 49 -11.38 -4.40 12.73
N GLY A 50 -10.05 -4.43 12.84
CA GLY A 50 -9.32 -4.83 14.05
C GLY A 50 -8.70 -3.68 14.85
N GLY A 51 -9.18 -2.44 14.68
CA GLY A 51 -8.68 -1.28 15.40
C GLY A 51 -7.52 -0.56 14.71
N ASN A 52 -6.65 0.05 15.51
CA ASN A 52 -5.58 0.92 15.06
C ASN A 52 -4.44 0.14 14.39
N LEU A 53 -3.74 0.79 13.46
CA LEU A 53 -2.50 0.23 12.89
C LEU A 53 -1.39 0.35 13.93
N VAL A 54 -0.72 -0.75 14.27
CA VAL A 54 0.35 -0.79 15.29
C VAL A 54 1.70 -1.17 14.74
N SER A 55 1.76 -1.82 13.59
CA SER A 55 3.05 -2.21 13.00
C SER A 55 3.01 -2.15 11.49
N LYS A 56 4.13 -1.70 10.91
CA LYS A 56 4.44 -1.84 9.49
C LYS A 56 4.83 -3.30 9.24
N SER A 57 4.10 -3.96 8.34
CA SER A 57 4.29 -5.39 8.06
C SER A 57 5.18 -5.60 6.85
N ASP A 58 4.93 -4.87 5.75
CA ASP A 58 5.69 -5.02 4.51
C ASP A 58 5.39 -3.86 3.55
N ALA A 59 6.36 -3.42 2.74
CA ALA A 59 6.14 -2.44 1.68
C ALA A 59 6.77 -2.92 0.38
N LYS A 60 6.03 -2.89 -0.71
CA LYS A 60 6.52 -3.33 -2.02
C LYS A 60 5.96 -2.49 -3.14
N ILE A 61 6.83 -2.10 -4.06
CA ILE A 61 6.46 -1.48 -5.33
C ILE A 61 6.19 -2.62 -6.31
N ILE A 62 4.99 -2.63 -6.87
CA ILE A 62 4.54 -3.61 -7.86
C ILE A 62 4.48 -2.90 -9.21
N ASP A 63 5.39 -3.27 -10.11
CA ASP A 63 5.31 -2.88 -11.51
C ASP A 63 4.36 -3.84 -12.25
N THR A 64 3.11 -3.41 -12.46
CA THR A 64 2.14 -4.20 -13.22
C THR A 64 2.22 -3.81 -14.69
N THR A 65 2.65 -4.77 -15.51
CA THR A 65 2.54 -4.69 -16.97
C THR A 65 1.25 -5.39 -17.39
N VAL A 66 0.15 -4.63 -17.49
CA VAL A 66 -1.09 -5.15 -18.06
C VAL A 66 -0.96 -5.09 -19.57
N THR A 67 -0.74 -6.25 -20.18
CA THR A 67 -0.89 -6.42 -21.63
C THR A 67 -2.33 -6.84 -21.86
N ASP A 68 -3.14 -5.93 -22.37
CA ASP A 68 -4.51 -6.23 -22.77
C ASP A 68 -4.44 -7.13 -24.02
N LEU A 69 -4.70 -8.43 -23.83
CA LEU A 69 -4.59 -9.43 -24.89
C LEU A 69 -5.88 -9.57 -25.70
N TYR A 70 -7.01 -9.09 -25.17
CA TYR A 70 -8.30 -9.17 -25.84
C TYR A 70 -9.32 -8.24 -25.18
N THR A 71 -9.63 -7.14 -25.85
CA THR A 71 -10.82 -6.34 -25.56
C THR A 71 -11.91 -6.78 -26.55
N PRO A 72 -12.97 -7.48 -26.12
CA PRO A 72 -14.09 -7.74 -27.02
C PRO A 72 -14.69 -6.39 -27.41
N ALA A 73 -14.75 -6.12 -28.72
CA ALA A 73 -15.46 -4.97 -29.25
C ALA A 73 -16.93 -5.11 -28.88
N VAL A 74 -17.47 -4.10 -28.20
CA VAL A 74 -18.91 -3.95 -27.97
C VAL A 74 -19.62 -3.56 -29.27
#